data_AF-A0A351RA63-F1
#
_entry.id   AF-A0A351RA63-F1
#
_cell.length_a   1.000
_cell.length_b   1.000
_cell.length_c   1.000
_cell.angle_alpha   90.00
_cell.angle_beta   90.00
_cell.angle_gamma   90.00
#
_symmetry.space_group_name_H-M   'P 1'
#
loop_
_entity.id
_entity.type
_entity.pdbx_description
1 polymer ?
#
loop_
_entity_poly.entity_id
_entity_poly.type
_entity_poly.pdbx_seq_one_letter_code
_entity_poly.pdbx_strand_id
1 'polypeptide(L)'
;GDGIQTFNISTVSAFVAAAAGAKVAKHGGRSVSSTCGSADVLEALGVNVNLSPEQVANSVNQVGLGFMFAPNHHSAMKHAAPIRRELGIRTLFNLLGPLTNPANAKRQVMGVFSPDLTAKLAHVLKQLGSEHVMVVCGADGMDEISFTGDTHVAELKNGEVHEYTVNPTQFGLDLHDLSS
;
A
#
# COMPACT_ATOMS: atom_id res chain seq x y z
N GLY A 1 -8.36 2.09 4.08
CA GLY A 1 -9.04 0.99 4.81
C GLY A 1 -9.31 1.35 6.26
N ASP A 2 -8.52 2.29 6.76
CA ASP A 2 -8.75 3.28 7.81
C ASP A 2 -10.12 4.01 7.86
N GLY A 3 -10.80 4.29 6.74
CA GLY A 3 -12.06 5.04 6.72
C GLY A 3 -11.89 6.57 6.77
N ILE A 4 -10.64 7.04 6.71
CA ILE A 4 -10.28 8.44 6.56
C ILE A 4 -10.25 8.75 5.05
N GLN A 5 -10.95 9.80 4.62
CA GLN A 5 -11.02 10.19 3.21
C GLN A 5 -9.78 11.01 2.81
N THR A 6 -8.62 10.38 2.77
CA THR A 6 -7.43 10.99 2.15
C THR A 6 -7.47 10.83 0.62
N PHE A 7 -6.73 11.69 -0.08
CA PHE A 7 -6.42 11.44 -1.49
C PHE A 7 -5.53 10.18 -1.59
N ASN A 8 -5.34 9.65 -2.80
CA ASN A 8 -4.54 8.42 -2.99
C ASN A 8 -3.02 8.66 -2.77
N ILE A 9 -2.61 8.82 -1.51
CA ILE A 9 -1.23 9.09 -1.08
C ILE A 9 -0.28 8.06 -1.66
N SER A 10 -0.52 6.76 -1.43
CA SER A 10 0.33 5.70 -2.01
C SER A 10 0.43 5.71 -3.54
N THR A 11 -0.51 6.29 -4.28
CA THR A 11 -0.41 6.44 -5.75
C THR A 11 0.52 7.58 -6.11
N VAL A 12 0.37 8.73 -5.45
CA VAL A 12 1.26 9.88 -5.65
C VAL A 12 2.70 9.53 -5.23
N SER A 13 2.87 8.88 -4.08
CA SER A 13 4.17 8.41 -3.59
C SER A 13 4.85 7.46 -4.58
N ALA A 14 4.09 6.63 -5.31
CA ALA A 14 4.63 5.75 -6.34
C ALA A 14 5.23 6.54 -7.52
N PHE A 15 4.58 7.62 -7.94
CA PHE A 15 5.12 8.51 -8.98
C PHE A 15 6.38 9.23 -8.50
N VAL A 16 6.35 9.81 -7.30
CA VAL A 16 7.51 10.53 -6.72
C VAL A 16 8.71 9.59 -6.56
N ALA A 17 8.49 8.39 -6.02
CA ALA A 17 9.55 7.39 -5.86
C ALA A 17 10.14 6.96 -7.20
N ALA A 18 9.31 6.72 -8.22
CA ALA A 18 9.77 6.37 -9.56
C ALA A 18 10.58 7.51 -10.20
N ALA A 19 10.11 8.76 -10.08
CA ALA A 19 10.83 9.94 -10.55
C ALA A 19 12.18 10.14 -9.84
N ALA A 20 12.28 9.73 -8.58
CA ALA A 20 13.53 9.71 -7.81
C ALA A 20 14.46 8.52 -8.14
N GLY A 21 14.09 7.67 -9.10
CA GLY A 21 14.91 6.55 -9.60
C GLY A 21 14.58 5.18 -8.99
N ALA A 22 13.55 5.07 -8.15
CA ALA A 22 13.09 3.77 -7.68
C ALA A 22 12.37 2.98 -8.78
N LYS A 23 12.41 1.66 -8.73
CA LYS A 23 11.56 0.78 -9.54
C LYS A 23 10.34 0.37 -8.73
N VAL A 24 9.16 0.78 -9.17
CA VAL A 24 7.91 0.63 -8.42
C VAL A 24 6.95 -0.30 -9.15
N ALA A 25 6.66 -1.44 -8.54
CA ALA A 25 5.61 -2.35 -8.96
C ALA A 25 4.40 -2.17 -8.04
N LYS A 26 3.53 -1.20 -8.37
CA LYS A 26 2.36 -0.85 -7.54
C LYS A 26 1.24 -1.86 -7.74
N HIS A 27 0.88 -2.57 -6.68
CA HIS A 27 -0.32 -3.41 -6.64
C HIS A 27 -1.49 -2.58 -6.10
N GLY A 28 -2.63 -2.59 -6.78
CA GLY A 28 -3.78 -1.79 -6.38
C GLY A 28 -5.09 -2.24 -6.99
N GLY A 29 -6.19 -1.74 -6.46
CA GLY A 29 -7.54 -2.05 -6.92
C GLY A 29 -8.41 -0.80 -7.05
N ARG A 30 -9.68 -1.03 -7.40
CA ARG A 30 -10.75 -0.03 -7.28
C ARG A 30 -11.15 0.13 -5.82
N SER A 31 -11.67 1.30 -5.49
CA SER A 31 -12.25 1.49 -4.17
C SER A 31 -13.42 0.54 -3.91
N VAL A 32 -13.50 0.04 -2.67
CA VAL A 32 -14.67 -0.66 -2.12
C VAL A 32 -15.32 0.13 -0.98
N SER A 33 -14.70 1.23 -0.53
CA SER A 33 -15.12 2.00 0.68
C SER A 33 -14.67 3.47 0.74
N SER A 34 -13.64 3.89 -0.02
CA SER A 34 -13.25 5.30 -0.19
C SER A 34 -13.94 5.95 -1.39
N THR A 35 -13.89 7.28 -1.49
CA THR A 35 -14.39 8.04 -2.65
C THR A 35 -13.64 7.74 -3.95
N CYS A 36 -12.38 7.28 -3.89
CA CYS A 36 -11.55 7.00 -5.06
C CYS A 36 -10.43 6.00 -4.75
N GLY A 37 -10.27 4.95 -5.56
CA GLY A 37 -9.18 3.98 -5.44
C GLY A 37 -8.01 4.26 -6.38
N SER A 38 -6.89 3.56 -6.18
CA SER A 38 -5.68 3.77 -6.99
C SER A 38 -5.89 3.57 -8.50
N ALA A 39 -6.72 2.59 -8.89
CA ALA A 39 -7.05 2.35 -10.29
C ALA A 39 -7.90 3.51 -10.87
N ASP A 40 -8.82 4.04 -10.08
CA ASP A 40 -9.73 5.12 -10.50
C ASP A 40 -8.94 6.43 -10.77
N VAL A 41 -7.93 6.73 -9.93
CA VAL A 41 -6.99 7.85 -10.16
C VAL A 41 -6.19 7.66 -11.44
N LEU A 42 -5.63 6.46 -11.66
CA LEU A 42 -4.80 6.18 -12.83
C LEU A 42 -5.60 6.26 -14.13
N GLU A 43 -6.82 5.74 -14.15
CA GLU A 43 -7.72 5.86 -15.31
C GLU A 43 -8.09 7.32 -15.61
N ALA A 44 -8.36 8.13 -14.58
CA ALA A 44 -8.62 9.55 -14.74
C ALA A 44 -7.42 10.32 -15.32
N LEU A 45 -6.20 9.85 -15.07
CA LEU A 45 -4.96 10.37 -15.67
C LEU A 45 -4.66 9.81 -17.07
N GLY A 46 -5.55 8.97 -17.63
CA GLY A 46 -5.39 8.37 -18.96
C GLY A 46 -4.48 7.14 -19.00
N VAL A 47 -4.12 6.57 -17.85
CA VAL A 47 -3.31 5.35 -17.78
C VAL A 47 -4.18 4.13 -18.07
N ASN A 48 -3.75 3.28 -19.01
CA ASN A 48 -4.36 1.98 -19.20
C ASN A 48 -3.98 1.05 -18.03
N VAL A 49 -4.93 0.76 -17.14
CA VAL A 49 -4.72 -0.14 -15.98
C VAL A 49 -4.83 -1.64 -16.32
N ASN A 50 -5.23 -1.98 -17.54
CA ASN A 50 -5.44 -3.35 -18.01
C ASN A 50 -4.28 -3.88 -18.85
N LEU A 51 -3.06 -3.50 -18.48
CA LEU A 51 -1.85 -4.04 -19.11
C LEU A 51 -1.67 -5.53 -18.81
N SER A 52 -1.08 -6.26 -19.76
CA SER A 52 -0.62 -7.62 -19.52
C SER A 52 0.57 -7.65 -18.56
N PRO A 53 0.88 -8.78 -17.91
CA PRO A 53 2.05 -8.90 -17.03
C PRO A 53 3.36 -8.49 -17.71
N GLU A 54 3.54 -8.81 -18.99
CA GLU A 54 4.72 -8.43 -19.77
C GLU A 54 4.79 -6.91 -19.99
N GLN A 55 3.66 -6.28 -20.31
CA GLN A 55 3.59 -4.82 -20.46
C GLN A 55 3.85 -4.10 -19.13
N VAL A 56 3.37 -4.64 -18.01
CA VAL A 56 3.68 -4.10 -16.68
C VAL A 56 5.18 -4.20 -16.40
N ALA A 57 5.80 -5.35 -16.68
CA ALA A 57 7.25 -5.53 -16.51
C ALA A 57 8.05 -4.53 -17.36
N ASN A 58 7.63 -4.31 -18.61
CA ASN A 58 8.24 -3.31 -19.49
C ASN A 58 8.09 -1.89 -18.93
N SER A 59 6.92 -1.54 -18.39
CA SER A 59 6.67 -0.24 -17.75
C SER A 59 7.60 -0.02 -16.55
N VAL A 60 7.76 -1.01 -15.67
CA VAL A 60 8.71 -0.93 -14.54
C VAL A 60 10.14 -0.76 -15.03
N ASN A 61 10.55 -1.47 -16.09
CA ASN A 61 11.93 -1.43 -16.57
C ASN A 61 12.29 -0.15 -17.33
N GLN A 62 11.35 0.42 -18.10
CA GLN A 62 11.60 1.58 -18.96
C GLN A 62 11.20 2.91 -18.31
N VAL A 63 10.08 2.93 -17.58
CA VAL A 63 9.51 4.16 -16.98
C VAL A 63 9.81 4.22 -15.47
N GLY A 64 10.12 3.09 -14.84
CA GLY A 64 10.36 3.00 -13.40
C GLY A 64 9.09 2.72 -12.59
N LEU A 65 7.90 2.73 -13.22
CA LEU A 65 6.62 2.47 -12.56
C LEU A 65 5.75 1.55 -13.41
N GLY A 66 5.18 0.52 -12.78
CA GLY A 66 4.14 -0.33 -13.37
C GLY A 66 3.01 -0.56 -12.38
N PHE A 67 1.77 -0.60 -12.88
CA PHE A 67 0.58 -0.84 -12.08
C PHE A 67 0.01 -2.23 -12.34
N MET A 68 -0.21 -2.99 -11.28
CA MET A 68 -0.81 -4.31 -11.30
C MET A 68 -2.23 -4.21 -10.74
N PHE A 69 -3.23 -4.30 -11.62
CA PHE A 69 -4.62 -4.22 -11.23
C PHE A 69 -5.10 -5.53 -10.58
N ALA A 70 -5.40 -5.49 -9.29
CA ALA A 70 -5.65 -6.67 -8.46
C ALA A 70 -6.63 -7.71 -9.06
N PRO A 71 -7.78 -7.31 -9.67
CA PRO A 71 -8.69 -8.28 -10.29
C PRO A 71 -8.06 -9.11 -11.42
N ASN A 72 -7.07 -8.56 -12.13
CA ASN A 72 -6.40 -9.24 -13.24
C ASN A 72 -5.36 -10.28 -12.74
N HIS A 73 -4.87 -10.12 -11.50
CA HIS A 73 -3.83 -10.98 -10.93
C HIS A 73 -4.37 -11.98 -9.89
N HIS A 74 -5.54 -11.73 -9.33
CA HIS A 74 -6.14 -12.56 -8.28
C HIS A 74 -7.51 -13.10 -8.68
N SER A 75 -7.59 -13.75 -9.84
CA SER A 75 -8.87 -14.23 -10.42
C SER A 75 -9.67 -15.15 -9.49
N ALA A 76 -9.00 -15.93 -8.64
CA ALA A 76 -9.64 -16.79 -7.63
C ALA A 76 -10.42 -16.00 -6.57
N MET A 77 -10.08 -14.72 -6.34
CA MET A 77 -10.78 -13.85 -5.38
C MET A 77 -12.24 -13.61 -5.76
N LYS A 78 -12.64 -13.84 -7.02
CA LYS A 78 -14.04 -13.76 -7.45
C LYS A 78 -14.95 -14.74 -6.69
N HIS A 79 -14.40 -15.85 -6.21
CA HIS A 79 -15.16 -16.85 -5.43
C HIS A 79 -15.42 -16.39 -4.00
N ALA A 80 -14.51 -15.60 -3.41
CA ALA A 80 -14.67 -15.05 -2.07
C ALA A 80 -15.45 -13.73 -2.05
N ALA A 81 -15.52 -13.01 -3.18
CA ALA A 81 -16.11 -11.68 -3.25
C ALA A 81 -17.60 -11.60 -2.82
N PRO A 82 -18.51 -12.53 -3.21
CA PRO A 82 -19.90 -12.48 -2.78
C PRO A 82 -20.06 -12.59 -1.26
N ILE A 83 -19.37 -13.57 -0.65
CA ILE A 83 -19.42 -13.83 0.79
C ILE A 83 -18.84 -12.65 1.56
N ARG A 84 -17.72 -12.08 1.09
CA ARG A 84 -17.13 -10.89 1.71
C ARG A 84 -18.08 -9.68 1.69
N ARG A 85 -18.85 -9.51 0.61
CA ARG A 85 -19.84 -8.45 0.50
C ARG A 85 -21.01 -8.66 1.44
N GLU A 86 -21.50 -9.90 1.54
CA GLU A 86 -22.60 -10.27 2.43
C GLU A 86 -22.22 -10.10 3.91
N LEU A 87 -20.99 -10.49 4.29
CA LEU A 87 -20.50 -10.33 5.66
C LEU A 87 -20.39 -8.86 6.08
N GLY A 88 -20.01 -7.96 5.17
CA GLY A 88 -19.91 -6.51 5.45
C GLY A 88 -18.88 -6.11 6.53
N ILE A 89 -18.14 -7.06 7.09
CA ILE A 89 -17.16 -6.85 8.16
C ILE A 89 -15.73 -7.09 7.67
N ARG A 90 -14.75 -6.55 8.41
CA ARG A 90 -13.33 -6.82 8.15
C ARG A 90 -13.01 -8.28 8.47
N THR A 91 -12.25 -8.92 7.60
CA THR A 91 -11.76 -10.30 7.76
C THR A 91 -10.28 -10.37 7.41
N LEU A 92 -9.66 -11.54 7.52
CA LEU A 92 -8.27 -11.77 7.09
C LEU A 92 -8.03 -11.32 5.63
N PHE A 93 -9.03 -11.43 4.75
CA PHE A 93 -8.93 -10.99 3.35
C PHE A 93 -8.63 -9.49 3.20
N ASN A 94 -8.93 -8.66 4.19
CA ASN A 94 -8.57 -7.24 4.18
C ASN A 94 -7.06 -7.01 4.37
N LEU A 95 -6.35 -7.98 4.96
CA LEU A 95 -4.90 -7.93 5.17
C LEU A 95 -4.12 -8.57 4.02
N LEU A 96 -4.75 -9.44 3.21
CA LEU A 96 -4.04 -10.19 2.17
C LEU A 96 -3.57 -9.33 0.99
N GLY A 97 -4.30 -8.26 0.64
CA GLY A 97 -4.02 -7.49 -0.58
C GLY A 97 -2.57 -7.01 -0.70
N PRO A 98 -2.01 -6.32 0.32
CA PRO A 98 -0.61 -5.90 0.29
C PRO A 98 0.40 -7.03 0.50
N LEU A 99 -0.03 -8.21 0.97
CA LEU A 99 0.83 -9.39 1.15
C LEU A 99 1.00 -10.21 -0.14
N THR A 100 0.20 -9.94 -1.17
CA THR A 100 0.13 -10.76 -2.40
C THR A 100 0.57 -10.00 -3.65
N ASN A 101 1.57 -9.11 -3.55
CA ASN A 101 2.08 -8.37 -4.71
C ASN A 101 2.49 -9.33 -5.85
N PRO A 102 1.87 -9.26 -7.05
CA PRO A 102 2.11 -10.21 -8.14
C PRO A 102 3.55 -10.21 -8.68
N ALA A 103 4.30 -9.12 -8.49
CA ALA A 103 5.71 -9.03 -8.88
C ALA A 103 6.67 -9.65 -7.85
N ASN A 104 6.17 -10.20 -6.74
CA ASN A 104 6.97 -10.74 -5.63
C ASN A 104 7.99 -9.70 -5.12
N ALA A 105 7.55 -8.44 -5.02
CA ALA A 105 8.38 -7.33 -4.59
C ALA A 105 8.97 -7.60 -3.20
N LYS A 106 10.31 -7.61 -3.09
CA LYS A 106 11.03 -7.88 -1.85
C LYS A 106 11.14 -6.67 -0.92
N ARG A 107 10.72 -5.51 -1.42
CA ARG A 107 10.76 -4.23 -0.73
C ARG A 107 9.42 -3.54 -0.84
N GLN A 108 8.86 -3.11 0.29
CA GLN A 108 7.54 -2.48 0.31
C GLN A 108 7.33 -1.57 1.51
N VAL A 109 6.55 -0.51 1.30
CA VAL A 109 5.90 0.24 2.38
C VAL A 109 4.44 -0.21 2.40
N MET A 110 3.95 -0.65 3.56
CA MET A 110 2.63 -1.22 3.71
C MET A 110 1.87 -0.50 4.84
N GLY A 111 0.77 0.14 4.47
CA GLY A 111 -0.20 0.69 5.39
C GLY A 111 -1.04 -0.36 6.13
N VAL A 112 -1.30 -0.13 7.41
CA VAL A 112 -2.28 -0.89 8.19
C VAL A 112 -3.17 0.04 9.02
N PHE A 113 -4.39 -0.40 9.30
CA PHE A 113 -5.39 0.40 10.03
C PHE A 113 -5.28 0.31 11.55
N SER A 114 -4.28 -0.39 12.08
CA SER A 114 -4.11 -0.61 13.52
C SER A 114 -2.64 -0.80 13.86
N PRO A 115 -2.11 -0.14 14.91
CA PRO A 115 -0.71 -0.25 15.29
C PRO A 115 -0.32 -1.68 15.68
N ASP A 116 -1.22 -2.44 16.29
CA ASP A 116 -1.03 -3.86 16.67
C ASP A 116 -0.76 -4.78 15.47
N LEU A 117 -1.06 -4.33 14.25
CA LEU A 117 -0.80 -5.07 13.02
C LEU A 117 0.59 -4.81 12.44
N THR A 118 1.27 -3.74 12.83
CA THR A 118 2.57 -3.35 12.24
C THR A 118 3.61 -4.46 12.41
N ALA A 119 4.00 -4.77 13.65
CA ALA A 119 4.97 -5.82 13.97
C ALA A 119 4.54 -7.21 13.46
N LYS A 120 3.25 -7.54 13.65
CA LYS A 120 2.68 -8.82 13.20
C LYS A 120 2.85 -9.03 11.71
N LEU A 121 2.52 -8.03 10.90
CA LEU A 121 2.63 -8.14 9.44
C LEU A 121 4.08 -8.03 8.95
N ALA A 122 4.96 -7.28 9.64
CA ALA A 122 6.39 -7.28 9.36
C ALA A 122 6.99 -8.70 9.52
N HIS A 123 6.62 -9.42 10.58
CA HIS A 123 7.03 -10.81 10.78
C HIS A 123 6.44 -11.77 9.73
N VAL A 124 5.17 -11.60 9.35
CA VAL A 124 4.56 -12.38 8.24
C VAL A 124 5.33 -12.15 6.95
N LEU A 125 5.64 -10.89 6.61
CA LEU A 125 6.39 -10.54 5.41
C LEU A 125 7.81 -11.09 5.41
N LYS A 126 8.46 -11.15 6.57
CA LYS A 126 9.75 -11.85 6.74
C LYS A 126 9.60 -13.34 6.40
N GLN A 127 8.58 -14.02 6.91
CA GLN A 127 8.34 -15.44 6.62
C GLN A 127 7.99 -15.70 5.16
N LEU A 128 7.30 -14.76 4.50
CA LEU A 128 7.03 -14.79 3.06
C LEU A 128 8.25 -14.43 2.20
N GLY A 129 9.41 -14.15 2.82
CA GLY A 129 10.68 -13.94 2.15
C GLY A 129 10.87 -12.52 1.62
N SER A 130 10.37 -11.50 2.32
CA SER A 130 10.71 -10.09 2.06
C SER A 130 12.10 -9.74 2.61
N GLU A 131 12.76 -8.74 2.02
CA GLU A 131 14.11 -8.29 2.42
C GLU A 131 14.07 -7.01 3.26
N HIS A 132 13.29 -6.02 2.83
CA HIS A 132 13.20 -4.72 3.49
C HIS A 132 11.79 -4.17 3.41
N VAL A 133 11.05 -4.17 4.53
CA VAL A 133 9.68 -3.65 4.55
C VAL A 133 9.49 -2.63 5.66
N MET A 134 8.63 -1.65 5.44
CA MET A 134 8.12 -0.76 6.49
C MET A 134 6.61 -0.96 6.56
N VAL A 135 6.12 -1.48 7.69
CA VAL A 135 4.68 -1.54 7.97
C VAL A 135 4.31 -0.35 8.85
N VAL A 136 3.40 0.49 8.39
CA VAL A 136 3.13 1.81 8.97
C VAL A 136 1.66 1.96 9.38
N CYS A 137 1.44 2.67 10.49
CA CYS A 137 0.11 3.08 10.96
C CYS A 137 0.22 4.47 11.58
N GLY A 138 -0.50 5.45 11.04
CA GLY A 138 -0.64 6.76 11.66
C GLY A 138 -1.33 6.65 13.02
N ALA A 139 -0.90 7.46 13.99
CA ALA A 139 -1.53 7.54 15.31
C ALA A 139 -2.97 8.11 15.24
N ASP A 140 -3.28 8.83 14.16
CA ASP A 140 -4.61 9.28 13.77
C ASP A 140 -5.48 8.19 13.12
N GLY A 141 -4.94 6.98 12.95
CA GLY A 141 -5.64 5.83 12.37
C GLY A 141 -5.47 5.67 10.86
N MET A 142 -4.67 6.52 10.19
CA MET A 142 -4.37 6.38 8.77
C MET A 142 -3.56 5.11 8.48
N ASP A 143 -3.86 4.44 7.36
CA ASP A 143 -3.01 3.39 6.81
C ASP A 143 -1.86 3.94 5.95
N GLU A 144 -1.28 5.07 6.37
CA GLU A 144 -0.18 5.77 5.70
C GLU A 144 0.79 6.36 6.75
N ILE A 145 1.93 6.91 6.31
CA ILE A 145 2.75 7.78 7.18
C ILE A 145 1.97 9.08 7.39
N SER A 146 1.61 9.36 8.64
CA SER A 146 0.80 10.50 9.01
C SER A 146 1.55 11.82 8.83
N PHE A 147 0.84 12.83 8.34
CA PHE A 147 1.27 14.22 8.29
C PHE A 147 0.71 15.05 9.47
N THR A 148 -0.14 14.45 10.31
CA THR A 148 -0.75 15.12 11.47
C THR A 148 0.05 14.91 12.75
N GLY A 149 0.88 13.86 12.80
CA GLY A 149 1.67 13.52 13.97
C GLY A 149 2.38 12.19 13.84
N ASP A 150 2.41 11.44 14.94
CA ASP A 150 3.17 10.21 15.05
C ASP A 150 2.69 9.11 14.08
N THR A 151 3.64 8.34 13.57
CA THR A 151 3.40 7.11 12.83
C THR A 151 4.16 5.97 13.49
N HIS A 152 3.45 4.92 13.83
CA HIS A 152 4.03 3.67 14.32
C HIS A 152 4.59 2.87 13.13
N VAL A 153 5.85 2.46 13.23
CA VAL A 153 6.56 1.74 12.17
C VAL A 153 7.12 0.45 12.74
N ALA A 154 6.87 -0.66 12.03
CA ALA A 154 7.65 -1.88 12.16
C ALA A 154 8.45 -2.09 10.87
N GLU A 155 9.78 -1.95 10.95
CA GLU A 155 10.69 -2.09 9.83
C GLU A 155 11.40 -3.45 9.88
N LEU A 156 11.20 -4.27 8.85
CA LEU A 156 12.05 -5.42 8.57
C LEU A 156 13.26 -4.93 7.78
N LYS A 157 14.48 -5.11 8.27
CA LYS A 157 15.71 -4.80 7.53
C LYS A 157 16.83 -5.71 8.01
N ASN A 158 17.66 -6.20 7.09
CA ASN A 158 18.77 -7.11 7.41
C ASN A 158 18.33 -8.37 8.20
N GLY A 159 17.09 -8.82 7.97
CA GLY A 159 16.52 -9.98 8.66
C GLY A 159 16.00 -9.69 10.08
N GLU A 160 16.08 -8.46 10.58
CA GLU A 160 15.59 -8.06 11.90
C GLU A 160 14.37 -7.15 11.77
N VAL A 161 13.46 -7.24 12.74
CA VAL A 161 12.30 -6.34 12.83
C VAL A 161 12.55 -5.36 13.96
N HIS A 162 12.53 -4.07 13.65
CA HIS A 162 12.65 -2.99 14.63
C HIS A 162 11.37 -2.16 14.63
N GLU A 163 10.91 -1.81 15.83
CA GLU A 163 9.75 -0.95 16.02
C GLU A 163 10.22 0.44 16.47
N TYR A 164 9.68 1.47 15.84
CA TYR A 164 9.95 2.87 16.18
C TYR A 164 8.79 3.77 15.75
N THR A 165 8.85 5.03 16.19
CA THR A 165 7.90 6.06 15.80
C THR A 165 8.61 7.11 14.97
N VAL A 166 7.97 7.50 13.87
CA VAL A 166 8.38 8.68 13.09
C VAL A 166 7.36 9.79 13.25
N ASN A 167 7.83 11.03 13.22
CA ASN A 167 6.99 12.23 13.26
C ASN A 167 7.43 13.19 12.16
N PRO A 168 6.52 13.85 11.40
CA PRO A 168 6.87 14.76 10.32
C PRO A 168 7.92 15.82 10.70
N THR A 169 7.90 16.30 11.94
CA THR A 169 8.85 17.29 12.46
C THR A 169 10.31 16.81 12.44
N GLN A 170 10.54 15.49 12.52
CA GLN A 170 11.88 14.89 12.40
C GLN A 170 12.48 15.07 10.99
N PHE A 171 11.63 15.37 10.00
CA PHE A 171 12.01 15.60 8.61
C PHE A 171 11.91 17.09 8.22
N GLY A 172 11.71 17.99 9.19
CA GLY A 172 11.54 19.42 8.94
C GLY A 172 10.20 19.79 8.31
N LEU A 173 9.18 18.94 8.46
CA LEU A 173 7.82 19.19 7.98
C LEU A 173 6.94 19.67 9.14
N ASP A 174 6.06 20.63 8.85
CA ASP A 174 5.04 21.08 9.78
C ASP A 174 3.91 20.03 9.90
N LEU A 175 3.24 20.05 11.05
CA LEU A 175 2.03 19.25 11.26
C LEU A 175 0.83 19.98 10.65
N HIS A 176 -0.05 19.22 10.00
CA HIS A 176 -1.31 19.75 9.46
C HIS A 176 -2.50 18.96 10.00
N ASP A 177 -3.65 19.60 10.12
CA ASP A 177 -4.89 18.95 10.53
C ASP A 177 -5.58 18.27 9.34
N LEU A 178 -6.23 17.13 9.60
CA LEU A 178 -7.01 16.38 8.59
C LEU A 178 -8.20 17.16 7.99
N SER A 179 -8.62 18.24 8.64
CA SER A 179 -9.73 19.10 8.21
C SER A 179 -9.33 20.25 7.28
N SER A 180 -8.04 20.33 6.92
CA SER A 180 -7.48 21.44 6.13
C SER A 180 -7.67 21.23 4.63
#